data_AF-A0A0W1RWR9-F1
#
_entry.id   AF-A0A0W1RWR9-F1
#
_cell.length_a   1.000
_cell.length_b   1.000
_cell.length_c   1.000
_cell.angle_alpha   90.00
_cell.angle_beta   90.00
_cell.angle_gamma   90.00
#
_symmetry.space_group_name_H-M   'P 1'
#
loop_
_entity.id
_entity.type
_entity.pdbx_description
1 polymer ?
#
loop_
_entity_poly.entity_id
_entity_poly.type
_entity_poly.pdbx_seq_one_letter_code
_entity_poly.pdbx_strand_id
1 'polypeptide(L)'
;MALMPKVIEIRTPGRGFTNITREVQGELAGSGLCHLFLQHTSASLILTENASPEVRTDLETLISRAAPDGDPAYRHDDEGPDDMAAHFRTLLAGHELSLPVADGRLMLGTWQGIFLWEHRAHPHRRRIVITQLPERQ
;
A
#
# COMPACT_ATOMS: atom_id res chain seq x y z
N MET A 1 18.97 -17.34 12.38
CA MET A 1 18.42 -16.09 12.92
C MET A 1 16.91 -16.15 12.75
N ALA A 2 16.11 -15.92 13.81
CA ALA A 2 14.66 -16.01 13.70
C ALA A 2 14.12 -14.88 12.81
N LEU A 3 13.33 -15.24 11.81
CA LEU A 3 12.49 -14.33 11.05
C LEU A 3 11.43 -13.74 11.98
N MET A 4 11.67 -12.53 12.50
CA MET A 4 10.66 -11.82 13.27
C MET A 4 10.04 -10.74 12.39
N PRO A 5 8.76 -10.86 12.04
CA PRO A 5 8.05 -9.80 11.35
C PRO A 5 8.02 -8.54 12.20
N LYS A 6 8.21 -7.40 11.55
CA LYS A 6 8.04 -6.08 12.17
C LYS A 6 6.71 -5.49 11.76
N VAL A 7 6.17 -4.59 12.58
CA VAL A 7 4.95 -3.85 12.24
C VAL A 7 5.26 -2.37 12.29
N ILE A 8 5.00 -1.68 11.18
CA ILE A 8 5.02 -0.22 11.14
C ILE A 8 3.58 0.31 11.05
N GLU A 9 3.36 1.49 11.63
CA GLU A 9 2.10 2.20 11.54
C GLU A 9 2.29 3.48 10.70
N ILE A 10 1.44 3.63 9.68
CA ILE A 10 1.45 4.79 8.78
C ILE A 10 0.15 5.56 8.98
N ARG A 11 0.25 6.87 9.18
CA ARG A 11 -0.91 7.77 9.20
C ARG A 11 -1.20 8.23 7.78
N THR A 12 -2.44 8.10 7.34
CA THR A 12 -2.94 8.63 6.08
C THR A 12 -3.78 9.88 6.38
N PRO A 13 -3.65 10.98 5.62
CA PRO A 13 -4.43 12.19 5.85
C PRO A 13 -5.88 12.09 5.32
N GLY A 14 -6.24 10.94 4.74
CA GLY A 14 -7.44 10.75 3.92
C GLY A 14 -7.05 10.21 2.56
N ARG A 15 -8.04 10.15 1.67
CA ARG A 15 -7.92 9.50 0.36
C ARG A 15 -6.70 9.98 -0.43
N GLY A 16 -5.98 9.04 -1.01
CA GLY A 16 -4.84 9.30 -1.86
C GLY A 16 -3.62 8.46 -1.46
N PHE A 17 -2.45 8.93 -1.84
CA PHE A 17 -1.23 8.13 -1.84
C PHE A 17 -0.23 8.67 -0.82
N THR A 18 0.15 7.82 0.12
CA THR A 18 1.26 8.08 1.04
C THR A 18 2.46 7.29 0.56
N ASN A 19 3.55 7.96 0.18
CA ASN A 19 4.79 7.29 -0.18
C ASN A 19 5.43 6.73 1.10
N ILE A 20 5.60 5.41 1.16
CA ILE A 20 6.13 4.70 2.33
C ILE A 20 7.50 4.06 2.05
N THR A 21 8.14 4.43 0.93
CA THR A 21 9.38 3.78 0.47
C THR A 21 10.50 3.92 1.49
N ARG A 22 10.63 5.08 2.15
CA ARG A 22 11.69 5.34 3.13
C ARG A 22 11.44 4.59 4.44
N GLU A 23 10.20 4.56 4.87
CA GLU A 23 9.71 3.88 6.07
C GLU A 23 9.96 2.38 5.95
N VAL A 24 9.64 1.79 4.80
CA VAL A 24 9.94 0.38 4.52
C VAL A 24 11.45 0.15 4.48
N GLN A 25 12.21 0.97 3.74
CA GLN A 25 13.66 0.77 3.59
C GLN A 25 14.41 0.89 4.93
N GLY A 26 13.95 1.75 5.84
CA GLY A 26 14.55 1.90 7.17
C GLY A 26 14.48 0.64 8.03
N GLU A 27 13.61 -0.31 7.68
CA GLU A 27 13.42 -1.55 8.42
C GLU A 27 14.24 -2.74 7.88
N LEU A 28 14.90 -2.58 6.73
CA LEU A 28 15.59 -3.65 6.00
C LEU A 28 17.08 -3.71 6.31
N ALA A 29 17.64 -4.92 6.24
CA ALA A 29 19.08 -5.14 6.39
C ALA A 29 19.57 -6.32 5.54
N GLY A 30 20.79 -6.27 5.00
CA GLY A 30 21.34 -7.35 4.19
C GLY A 30 20.58 -7.59 2.87
N SER A 31 20.68 -8.80 2.32
CA SER A 31 20.09 -9.16 1.02
C SER A 31 19.04 -10.27 1.15
N GLY A 32 18.05 -10.27 0.25
CA GLY A 32 16.97 -11.25 0.24
C GLY A 32 15.65 -10.71 -0.33
N LEU A 33 14.52 -11.18 0.21
CA LEU A 33 13.18 -10.77 -0.19
C LEU A 33 12.45 -10.09 0.97
N CYS A 34 11.90 -8.91 0.72
CA CYS A 34 11.01 -8.21 1.64
C CYS A 34 9.56 -8.44 1.22
N HIS A 35 8.74 -8.98 2.12
CA HIS A 35 7.30 -9.09 1.96
C HIS A 35 6.60 -8.08 2.86
N LEU A 36 5.70 -7.30 2.27
CA LEU A 36 4.86 -6.31 2.93
C LEU A 36 3.42 -6.81 2.90
N PHE A 37 2.75 -6.80 4.04
CA PHE A 37 1.34 -7.17 4.15
C PHE A 37 0.56 -6.11 4.93
N LEU A 38 -0.43 -5.52 4.28
CA LEU A 38 -1.32 -4.52 4.88
C LEU A 38 -2.46 -5.21 5.63
N GLN A 39 -2.57 -4.96 6.93
CA GLN A 39 -3.60 -5.57 7.79
C GLN A 39 -4.94 -4.79 7.74
N HIS A 40 -5.37 -4.39 6.54
CA HIS A 40 -6.54 -3.54 6.31
C HIS A 40 -7.19 -3.90 4.97
N THR A 41 -8.52 -3.71 4.87
CA THR A 41 -9.32 -4.05 3.69
C THR A 41 -9.82 -2.84 2.91
N SER A 42 -9.54 -1.63 3.38
CA SER A 42 -10.00 -0.36 2.81
C SER A 42 -8.85 0.56 2.38
N ALA A 43 -7.66 -0.01 2.19
CA ALA A 43 -6.47 0.65 1.66
C ALA A 43 -5.62 -0.40 0.92
N SER A 44 -4.69 0.04 0.07
CA SER A 44 -3.85 -0.83 -0.75
C SER A 44 -2.36 -0.57 -0.58
N LEU A 45 -1.54 -1.58 -0.89
CA LEU A 45 -0.11 -1.40 -1.13
C LEU A 45 0.16 -1.56 -2.62
N ILE A 46 0.78 -0.54 -3.22
CA ILE A 46 1.12 -0.56 -4.64
C ILE A 46 2.57 -0.19 -4.89
N LEU A 47 3.14 -0.75 -5.96
CA LEU A 47 4.39 -0.32 -6.55
C LEU A 47 4.08 0.39 -7.86
N THR A 48 4.30 1.70 -7.92
CA THR A 48 3.99 2.51 -9.11
C THR A 48 4.99 3.64 -9.28
N GLU A 49 4.77 4.48 -10.29
CA GLU A 49 5.62 5.62 -10.58
C GLU A 49 5.68 6.63 -9.42
N ASN A 50 6.88 7.09 -9.09
CA ASN A 50 7.19 8.10 -8.09
C ASN A 50 7.93 9.31 -8.70
N ALA A 51 7.77 9.55 -10.00
CA ALA A 51 8.33 10.71 -10.70
C ALA A 51 7.26 11.77 -10.96
N SER A 52 6.17 11.40 -11.65
CA SER A 52 5.06 12.31 -11.91
C SER A 52 3.93 12.13 -10.89
N PRO A 53 3.45 13.20 -10.23
CA PRO A 53 2.24 13.14 -9.43
C PRO A 53 0.97 12.88 -10.27
N GLU A 54 0.99 13.15 -11.58
CA GLU A 54 -0.14 12.95 -12.49
C GLU A 54 -0.55 11.48 -12.56
N VAL A 55 0.41 10.55 -12.55
CA VAL A 55 0.13 9.11 -12.54
C VAL A 55 -0.78 8.74 -11.37
N ARG A 56 -0.56 9.33 -10.18
CA ARG A 56 -1.39 9.06 -8.99
C ARG A 56 -2.79 9.68 -9.12
N THR A 57 -2.89 10.87 -9.68
CA THR A 57 -4.17 11.52 -9.98
C THR A 57 -5.00 10.70 -10.98
N ASP A 58 -4.35 10.16 -12.02
CA ASP A 58 -5.00 9.35 -13.03
C ASP A 58 -5.42 7.99 -12.47
N LEU A 59 -4.58 7.35 -11.65
CA LEU A 59 -4.94 6.11 -10.95
C LEU A 59 -6.16 6.32 -10.05
N GLU A 60 -6.24 7.43 -9.32
CA GLU A 60 -7.42 7.79 -8.52
C GLU A 60 -8.66 7.99 -9.40
N THR A 61 -8.50 8.67 -10.53
CA THR A 61 -9.60 8.88 -11.50
C THR A 61 -10.11 7.56 -12.07
N LEU A 62 -9.20 6.65 -12.44
CA LEU A 62 -9.53 5.34 -13.00
C LEU A 62 -10.24 4.46 -11.96
N ILE A 63 -9.71 4.38 -10.75
CA ILE A 63 -10.30 3.52 -9.71
C ILE A 63 -11.64 4.06 -9.21
N SER A 64 -11.79 5.39 -9.09
CA SER A 64 -13.05 6.02 -8.70
C SER A 64 -14.16 5.82 -9.74
N ARG A 65 -13.82 5.64 -11.02
CA ARG A 65 -14.78 5.23 -12.06
C ARG A 65 -15.14 3.75 -11.98
N ALA A 66 -14.19 2.90 -11.61
CA ALA A 66 -14.41 1.46 -11.50
C ALA A 66 -15.19 1.07 -10.23
N ALA A 67 -14.99 1.79 -9.12
CA ALA A 67 -15.74 1.67 -7.88
C ALA A 67 -16.09 3.07 -7.34
N PRO A 68 -17.20 3.67 -7.80
CA PRO A 68 -17.67 4.95 -7.31
C PRO A 68 -18.11 4.87 -5.85
N ASP A 69 -17.90 5.95 -5.09
CA ASP A 69 -18.48 6.06 -3.75
C ASP A 69 -19.98 6.30 -3.84
N GLY A 70 -20.72 5.82 -2.83
CA GLY A 70 -22.12 6.12 -2.64
C GLY A 70 -23.04 5.60 -3.75
N ASP A 71 -22.57 4.63 -4.54
CA ASP A 71 -23.42 3.97 -5.52
C ASP A 71 -24.61 3.31 -4.78
N PRO A 72 -25.86 3.68 -5.07
CA PRO A 72 -27.03 3.15 -4.38
C PRO A 72 -27.24 1.64 -4.61
N ALA A 73 -26.53 1.03 -5.57
CA ALA A 73 -26.53 -0.42 -5.75
C ALA A 73 -25.66 -1.14 -4.70
N TYR A 74 -24.74 -0.45 -4.02
CA TYR A 74 -23.93 -1.03 -2.96
C TYR A 74 -24.75 -1.19 -1.69
N ARG A 75 -24.64 -2.36 -1.08
CA ARG A 75 -25.38 -2.72 0.14
C ARG A 75 -24.62 -2.49 1.44
N HIS A 76 -23.32 -2.27 1.34
CA HIS A 76 -22.43 -2.12 2.50
C HIS A 76 -21.97 -0.66 2.57
N ASP A 77 -22.36 0.02 3.63
CA ASP A 77 -22.08 1.43 3.89
C ASP A 77 -21.93 1.69 5.39
N ASP A 78 -21.59 0.65 6.16
CA ASP A 78 -21.54 0.67 7.63
C ASP A 78 -20.62 1.78 8.16
N GLU A 79 -19.57 2.12 7.41
CA GLU A 79 -18.65 3.20 7.72
C GLU A 79 -18.73 4.41 6.76
N GLY A 80 -19.81 4.53 5.98
CA GLY A 80 -20.10 5.66 5.10
C GLY A 80 -20.08 5.33 3.60
N PRO A 81 -20.29 6.34 2.73
CA PRO A 81 -20.50 6.13 1.29
C PRO A 81 -19.28 5.57 0.56
N ASP A 82 -18.08 5.71 1.10
CA ASP A 82 -16.85 5.20 0.49
C ASP A 82 -16.46 3.79 0.96
N ASP A 83 -17.26 3.15 1.82
CA ASP A 83 -16.88 1.93 2.50
C ASP A 83 -16.79 0.74 1.52
N MET A 84 -17.90 0.33 0.91
CA MET A 84 -17.89 -0.75 -0.09
C MET A 84 -16.95 -0.47 -1.26
N ALA A 85 -16.87 0.79 -1.71
CA ALA A 85 -15.95 1.18 -2.77
C ALA A 85 -14.50 0.88 -2.35
N ALA A 86 -14.09 1.30 -1.15
CA ALA A 86 -12.74 1.07 -0.63
C ALA A 86 -12.37 -0.42 -0.54
N HIS A 87 -13.33 -1.28 -0.18
CA HIS A 87 -13.14 -2.73 -0.21
C HIS A 87 -12.85 -3.26 -1.61
N PHE A 88 -13.63 -2.85 -2.61
CA PHE A 88 -13.41 -3.28 -4.00
C PHE A 88 -12.12 -2.70 -4.60
N ARG A 89 -11.80 -1.45 -4.30
CA ARG A 89 -10.52 -0.83 -4.72
C ARG A 89 -9.33 -1.60 -4.14
N THR A 90 -9.44 -2.05 -2.89
CA THR A 90 -8.42 -2.91 -2.27
C THR A 90 -8.29 -4.27 -2.94
N LEU A 91 -9.42 -4.89 -3.31
CA LEU A 91 -9.43 -6.16 -4.06
C LEU A 91 -8.72 -6.03 -5.41
N LEU A 92 -8.91 -4.90 -6.12
CA LEU A 92 -8.29 -4.67 -7.42
C LEU A 92 -6.81 -4.30 -7.34
N ALA A 93 -6.43 -3.40 -6.43
CA ALA A 93 -5.07 -2.88 -6.34
C ALA A 93 -4.14 -3.76 -5.51
N GLY A 94 -4.67 -4.58 -4.61
CA GLY A 94 -3.91 -5.48 -3.74
C GLY A 94 -3.55 -4.87 -2.38
N HIS A 95 -3.15 -5.74 -1.46
CA HIS A 95 -2.82 -5.41 -0.07
C HIS A 95 -1.43 -5.91 0.33
N GLU A 96 -0.65 -6.45 -0.61
CA GLU A 96 0.67 -7.00 -0.35
C GLU A 96 1.65 -6.72 -1.48
N LEU A 97 2.93 -6.69 -1.14
CA LEU A 97 4.04 -6.54 -2.09
C LEU A 97 5.18 -7.47 -1.69
N SER A 98 5.85 -8.07 -2.67
CA SER A 98 7.08 -8.83 -2.45
C SER A 98 8.20 -8.24 -3.29
N LEU A 99 9.27 -7.77 -2.65
CA LEU A 99 10.26 -6.88 -3.23
C LEU A 99 11.69 -7.40 -2.98
N PRO A 100 12.55 -7.41 -4.01
CA PRO A 100 13.96 -7.77 -3.83
C PRO A 100 14.73 -6.73 -3.02
N VAL A 101 15.65 -7.20 -2.17
CA VAL A 101 16.51 -6.39 -1.31
C VAL A 101 17.97 -6.78 -1.53
N ALA A 102 18.85 -5.80 -1.70
CA ALA A 102 20.29 -5.98 -1.73
C ALA A 102 20.97 -4.93 -0.84
N ASP A 103 21.90 -5.36 -0.01
CA ASP A 103 22.69 -4.48 0.89
C ASP A 103 21.82 -3.53 1.73
N GLY A 104 20.69 -4.03 2.24
CA GLY A 104 19.72 -3.28 3.04
C GLY A 104 18.88 -2.28 2.23
N ARG A 105 18.89 -2.35 0.91
CA ARG A 105 18.17 -1.43 0.02
C ARG A 105 17.20 -2.18 -0.87
N LEU A 106 16.04 -1.58 -1.09
CA LEU A 106 15.07 -2.09 -2.05
C LEU A 106 15.64 -1.97 -3.47
N MET A 107 15.59 -3.05 -4.24
CA MET A 107 16.03 -3.05 -5.64
C MET A 107 14.89 -2.59 -6.57
N LEU A 108 14.47 -1.33 -6.41
CA LEU A 108 13.42 -0.71 -7.21
C LEU A 108 13.98 -0.24 -8.56
N GLY A 109 13.15 -0.25 -9.60
CA GLY A 109 13.42 0.45 -10.85
C GLY A 109 13.45 1.97 -10.64
N THR A 110 14.07 2.70 -11.57
CA THR A 110 14.32 4.16 -11.48
C THR A 110 13.11 4.98 -11.05
N TRP A 111 11.93 4.60 -11.53
CA TRP A 111 10.70 5.35 -11.28
C TRP A 111 9.80 4.72 -10.22
N GLN A 112 10.15 3.56 -9.69
CA GLN A 112 9.28 2.83 -8.77
C GLN A 112 9.34 3.42 -7.35
N GLY A 113 8.17 3.57 -6.74
CA GLY A 113 8.00 3.85 -5.32
C GLY A 113 6.88 3.00 -4.73
N ILE A 114 6.98 2.74 -3.43
CA ILE A 114 5.98 2.02 -2.65
C ILE A 114 5.01 3.03 -2.07
N PHE A 115 3.72 2.82 -2.31
CA PHE A 115 2.67 3.68 -1.79
C PHE A 115 1.65 2.87 -0.99
N LEU A 116 1.26 3.44 0.14
CA LEU A 116 -0.01 3.13 0.79
C LEU A 116 -1.08 4.01 0.15
N TRP A 117 -2.02 3.38 -0.56
CA TRP A 117 -3.15 4.05 -1.19
C TRP A 117 -4.36 3.96 -0.27
N GLU A 118 -4.68 5.07 0.37
CA GLU A 118 -5.87 5.23 1.21
C GLU A 118 -7.10 5.43 0.32
N HIS A 119 -8.10 4.57 0.47
CA HIS A 119 -9.35 4.67 -0.29
C HIS A 119 -10.44 5.42 0.48
N ARG A 120 -10.29 5.54 1.81
CA ARG A 120 -11.24 6.25 2.67
C ARG A 120 -10.99 7.75 2.67
N ALA A 121 -12.04 8.55 2.69
CA ALA A 121 -11.98 10.00 2.63
C ALA A 121 -11.33 10.60 3.89
N HIS A 122 -11.54 9.98 5.05
CA HIS A 122 -11.07 10.47 6.35
C HIS A 122 -9.68 9.93 6.71
N PRO A 123 -8.94 10.60 7.61
CA PRO A 123 -7.66 10.12 8.09
C PRO A 123 -7.74 8.76 8.79
N HIS A 124 -6.79 7.86 8.52
CA HIS A 124 -6.67 6.56 9.19
C HIS A 124 -5.24 6.28 9.67
N ARG A 125 -5.12 5.22 10.48
CA ARG A 125 -3.84 4.58 10.84
C ARG A 125 -3.82 3.18 10.25
N ARG A 126 -2.85 2.93 9.38
CA ARG A 126 -2.69 1.66 8.67
C ARG A 126 -1.48 0.92 9.22
N ARG A 127 -1.63 -0.40 9.40
CA ARG A 127 -0.62 -1.29 9.95
C ARG A 127 -0.08 -2.17 8.84
N ILE A 128 1.24 -2.16 8.66
CA ILE A 128 1.92 -2.94 7.64
C ILE A 128 2.88 -3.89 8.35
N VAL A 129 2.74 -5.18 8.07
CA VAL A 129 3.67 -6.22 8.50
C VAL A 129 4.80 -6.30 7.48
N ILE A 130 6.04 -6.27 7.95
CA ILE A 130 7.25 -6.41 7.15
C ILE A 130 7.92 -7.71 7.55
N THR A 131 8.05 -8.62 6.59
CA THR A 131 8.77 -9.89 6.76
C THR A 131 9.94 -9.93 5.78
N GLN A 132 11.17 -9.97 6.28
CA GLN A 132 12.35 -10.07 5.42
C GLN A 132 12.93 -11.48 5.45
N LEU A 133 12.86 -12.20 4.33
CA LEU A 133 13.48 -13.50 4.07
C LEU A 133 14.92 -13.27 3.58
N PRO A 134 15.95 -13.58 4.39
CA PRO A 134 17.34 -13.42 3.98
C PRO A 134 17.71 -14.41 2.86
N GLU A 135 18.61 -14.00 1.98
CA GLU A 135 19.24 -14.92 1.03
C GLU A 135 20.02 -16.01 1.79
N ARG A 136 19.94 -17.26 1.31
CA ARG A 136 20.75 -18.35 1.87
C ARG A 136 22.17 -18.21 1.35
N GLN A 137 23.13 -18.11 2.27
CA GLN A 137 24.56 -18.27 1.96
C GLN A 137 24.88 -19.73 1.64
#